data_AF-A0A2U2MRE1-F1
#
_entry.id   AF-A0A2U2MRE1-F1
#
_cell.length_a   1.000
_cell.length_b   1.000
_cell.length_c   1.000
_cell.angle_alpha   90.00
_cell.angle_beta   90.00
_cell.angle_gamma   90.00
#
_symmetry.space_group_name_H-M   'P 1'
#
loop_
_entity.id
_entity.type
_entity.pdbx_description
1 polymer ?
#
loop_
_entity_poly.entity_id
_entity_poly.type
_entity_poly.pdbx_seq_one_letter_code
_entity_poly.pdbx_strand_id
1 'polypeptide(L)'
;MINGKRISRMKRVDILLAELRSFVFQAQAAGRASTGGENPVPPPPSATSTAVFADPGRDAIMPFLKMQTNFANQRGEYGYFVFDGFTDPRYPIYVAPVHAGDEVVLASDGYPVLRGTLDASEAELLRLRRKDPLLIREFKDTKGFSPTLESFDDHTYVRFVV
;
A
#
# COMPACT_ATOMS: atom_id res chain seq x y z
N MET A 1 -10.89 -9.08 7.85
CA MET A 1 -10.62 -10.53 7.85
C MET A 1 -11.65 -11.19 8.74
N ILE A 2 -12.18 -12.33 8.32
CA ILE A 2 -13.18 -13.09 9.09
C ILE A 2 -12.64 -14.50 9.24
N ASN A 3 -12.48 -15.00 10.47
CA ASN A 3 -11.92 -16.32 10.78
C ASN A 3 -10.61 -16.61 10.03
N GLY A 4 -9.67 -15.66 10.06
CA GLY A 4 -8.38 -15.78 9.35
C GLY A 4 -8.43 -15.58 7.83
N LYS A 5 -9.61 -15.47 7.21
CA LYS A 5 -9.75 -15.22 5.76
C LYS A 5 -9.73 -13.73 5.44
N ARG A 6 -8.69 -13.27 4.73
CA ARG A 6 -8.57 -11.86 4.31
C ARG A 6 -9.66 -11.54 3.28
N ILE A 7 -10.33 -10.41 3.51
CA ILE A 7 -11.23 -9.78 2.56
C ILE A 7 -10.63 -8.42 2.28
N SER A 8 -10.09 -8.22 1.07
CA SER A 8 -9.44 -6.98 0.67
C SER A 8 -10.30 -6.25 -0.36
N ARG A 9 -10.41 -4.92 -0.21
CA ARG A 9 -11.12 -4.02 -1.13
C ARG A 9 -10.22 -2.86 -1.54
N MET A 10 -8.95 -3.16 -1.84
CA MET A 10 -8.03 -2.16 -2.38
C MET A 10 -8.62 -1.53 -3.64
N LYS A 11 -8.44 -0.20 -3.77
CA LYS A 11 -8.95 0.56 -4.91
C LYS A 11 -8.16 0.15 -6.15
N ARG A 12 -8.86 -0.10 -7.26
CA ARG A 12 -8.20 -0.53 -8.50
C ARG A 12 -7.17 0.48 -8.99
N VAL A 13 -7.47 1.77 -8.81
CA VAL A 13 -6.56 2.87 -9.15
C VAL A 13 -5.28 2.86 -8.30
N ASP A 14 -5.36 2.54 -7.00
CA ASP A 14 -4.17 2.41 -6.15
C ASP A 14 -3.27 1.27 -6.64
N ILE A 15 -3.87 0.12 -6.99
CA ILE A 15 -3.15 -1.03 -7.54
C ILE A 15 -2.45 -0.64 -8.85
N LEU A 16 -3.16 0.04 -9.76
CA LEU A 16 -2.60 0.49 -11.03
C LEU A 16 -1.38 1.40 -10.83
N LEU A 17 -1.48 2.39 -9.94
CA LEU A 17 -0.40 3.35 -9.72
C LEU A 17 0.77 2.75 -8.94
N ALA A 18 0.51 1.84 -8.00
CA ALA A 18 1.54 1.07 -7.32
C ALA A 18 2.34 0.19 -8.30
N GLU A 19 1.64 -0.49 -9.23
CA GLU A 19 2.27 -1.26 -10.31
C GLU A 19 3.08 -0.36 -11.24
N LEU A 20 2.55 0.80 -11.64
CA LEU A 20 3.26 1.75 -12.49
C LEU A 20 4.53 2.29 -11.81
N ARG A 21 4.47 2.65 -10.53
CA ARG A 21 5.64 3.07 -9.74
C ARG A 21 6.70 1.97 -9.70
N SER A 22 6.29 0.74 -9.39
CA SER A 22 7.16 -0.43 -9.39
C SER A 22 7.81 -0.65 -10.77
N PHE A 23 7.03 -0.58 -11.84
CA PHE A 23 7.51 -0.72 -13.21
C PHE A 23 8.55 0.34 -13.57
N VAL A 24 8.25 1.62 -13.34
CA VAL A 24 9.18 2.73 -13.66
C VAL A 24 10.50 2.57 -12.93
N PHE A 25 10.44 2.23 -11.63
CA PHE A 25 11.64 2.03 -10.83
C PHE A 25 12.50 0.89 -11.40
N GLN A 26 11.88 -0.25 -11.73
CA GLN A 26 12.59 -1.41 -12.28
C GLN A 26 13.16 -1.15 -13.69
N ALA A 27 12.40 -0.46 -14.55
CA ALA A 27 12.83 -0.11 -15.90
C ALA A 27 14.05 0.82 -15.88
N GLN A 28 14.07 1.83 -15.00
CA GLN A 28 15.22 2.72 -14.84
C GLN A 28 16.45 2.00 -14.29
N ALA A 29 16.26 1.10 -13.31
CA ALA A 29 17.33 0.27 -12.78
C ALA A 29 17.95 -0.63 -13.87
N ALA A 30 17.12 -1.27 -14.69
CA ALA A 30 17.56 -2.08 -15.82
C ALA A 30 18.28 -1.26 -16.90
N GLY A 31 17.77 -0.07 -17.23
CA GLY A 31 18.39 0.85 -18.18
C GLY A 31 19.80 1.26 -17.76
N ARG A 32 19.99 1.66 -16.48
CA ARG A 32 21.31 2.02 -15.94
C ARG A 32 22.32 0.88 -16.02
N ALA A 33 21.88 -0.34 -15.68
CA ALA A 33 22.71 -1.54 -15.77
C ALA A 33 23.14 -1.84 -17.22
N SER A 34 22.29 -1.57 -18.21
CA SER A 34 22.60 -1.79 -19.62
C SER A 34 23.58 -0.77 -20.23
N THR A 35 23.65 0.45 -19.69
CA THR A 35 24.50 1.54 -20.22
C THR A 35 25.94 1.57 -19.69
N GLY A 36 26.38 0.54 -18.95
CA GLY A 36 27.76 0.45 -18.45
C GLY A 36 28.16 1.53 -17.42
N GLY A 37 27.20 2.32 -16.93
CA GLY A 37 27.45 3.30 -15.87
C GLY A 37 27.64 2.59 -14.54
N GLU A 38 28.85 2.67 -13.98
CA GLU A 38 29.17 2.29 -12.60
C GLU A 38 28.47 3.25 -11.61
N ASN A 39 27.15 3.21 -11.55
CA ASN A 39 26.43 3.64 -10.38
C ASN A 39 25.61 2.44 -9.95
N PRO A 40 26.05 1.69 -8.93
CA PRO A 40 25.25 0.61 -8.39
C PRO A 40 23.87 1.17 -8.13
N VAL A 41 22.82 0.47 -8.59
CA VAL A 41 21.49 0.67 -8.02
C VAL A 41 21.72 0.63 -6.51
N PRO A 42 21.50 1.74 -5.78
CA PRO A 42 21.85 1.76 -4.37
C PRO A 42 21.12 0.58 -3.73
N PRO A 43 21.82 -0.24 -2.94
CA PRO A 43 21.21 -1.40 -2.31
C PRO A 43 19.93 -0.94 -1.61
N PRO A 44 18.88 -1.79 -1.56
CA PRO A 44 17.69 -1.45 -0.80
C PRO A 44 18.14 -0.97 0.59
N PRO A 45 17.63 0.18 1.08
CA PRO A 45 18.15 0.78 2.29
C PRO A 45 18.22 -0.26 3.40
N SER A 46 19.38 -0.33 4.06
CA SER A 46 19.44 -0.95 5.37
C SER A 46 18.44 -0.24 6.27
N ALA A 47 17.76 -0.96 7.16
CA ALA A 47 16.75 -0.42 8.06
C ALA A 47 17.27 0.73 8.97
N THR A 48 18.59 0.95 8.98
CA THR A 48 19.30 1.98 9.74
C THR A 48 19.67 3.22 8.91
N SER A 49 19.37 3.27 7.60
CA SER A 49 19.69 4.42 6.76
C SER A 49 18.72 5.57 7.01
N THR A 50 19.24 6.73 7.45
CA THR A 50 18.48 7.98 7.60
C THR A 50 18.41 8.79 6.30
N ALA A 51 19.05 8.32 5.22
CA ALA A 51 19.08 9.03 3.96
C ALA A 51 17.69 9.01 3.29
N VAL A 52 17.19 10.19 2.90
CA VAL A 52 16.02 10.32 2.04
C VAL A 52 16.39 9.72 0.69
N PHE A 53 15.79 8.57 0.38
CA PHE A 53 15.97 7.95 -0.93
C PHE A 53 15.16 8.71 -1.98
N ALA A 54 15.83 9.11 -3.05
CA ALA A 54 15.13 9.55 -4.25
C ALA A 54 14.30 8.37 -4.78
N ASP A 55 13.00 8.57 -4.92
CA ASP A 55 12.08 7.61 -5.50
C ASP A 55 11.59 8.11 -6.85
N PRO A 56 12.36 7.88 -7.92
CA PRO A 56 11.99 8.37 -9.25
C PRO A 56 10.72 7.70 -9.78
N GLY A 57 10.35 6.53 -9.25
CA GLY A 57 9.06 5.91 -9.55
C GLY A 57 7.91 6.71 -8.96
N ARG A 58 8.04 7.14 -7.70
CA ARG A 58 7.08 8.04 -7.03
C ARG A 58 6.93 9.35 -7.79
N ASP A 59 8.05 9.96 -8.17
CA ASP A 59 8.07 11.23 -8.91
C ASP A 59 7.36 11.09 -10.27
N ALA A 60 7.65 10.01 -11.00
CA ALA A 60 7.03 9.75 -12.30
C ALA A 60 5.51 9.55 -12.20
N ILE A 61 5.01 8.97 -11.11
CA ILE A 61 3.57 8.75 -10.95
C ILE A 61 2.81 9.94 -10.34
N MET A 62 3.49 11.00 -9.89
CA MET A 62 2.86 12.16 -9.25
C MET A 62 1.72 12.79 -10.06
N PRO A 63 1.83 12.99 -11.40
CA PRO A 63 0.72 13.52 -12.19
C PRO A 63 -0.51 12.62 -12.14
N PHE A 64 -0.33 11.30 -12.19
CA PHE A 64 -1.44 10.34 -12.18
C PHE A 64 -2.11 10.24 -10.81
N LEU A 65 -1.36 10.39 -9.72
CA LEU A 65 -1.95 10.48 -8.38
C LEU A 65 -2.81 11.73 -8.19
N LYS A 66 -2.41 12.85 -8.81
CA LYS A 66 -3.27 14.04 -8.84
C LYS A 66 -4.52 13.78 -9.69
N MET A 67 -4.40 13.08 -10.82
CA MET A 67 -5.56 12.71 -11.65
C MET A 67 -6.49 11.72 -10.97
N GLN A 68 -5.97 10.84 -10.11
CA GLN A 68 -6.75 9.84 -9.38
C GLN A 68 -7.88 10.47 -8.57
N THR A 69 -7.70 11.69 -8.06
CA THR A 69 -8.73 12.38 -7.26
C THR A 69 -10.02 12.63 -8.05
N ASN A 70 -9.95 12.68 -9.38
CA ASN A 70 -11.13 12.78 -10.25
C ASN A 70 -12.05 11.55 -10.14
N PHE A 71 -11.56 10.42 -9.63
CA PHE A 71 -12.34 9.21 -9.39
C PHE A 71 -12.93 9.11 -7.97
N ALA A 72 -12.63 10.07 -7.08
CA ALA A 72 -13.23 10.13 -5.76
C ALA A 72 -14.75 10.28 -5.87
N ASN A 73 -15.48 9.43 -5.15
CA ASN A 73 -16.94 9.31 -5.16
C ASN A 73 -17.58 9.02 -6.54
N GLN A 74 -16.77 8.69 -7.56
CA GLN A 74 -17.27 8.28 -8.87
C GLN A 74 -17.59 6.79 -8.90
N ARG A 75 -18.48 6.39 -9.80
CA ARG A 75 -18.75 4.98 -10.13
C ARG A 75 -17.86 4.56 -11.32
N GLY A 76 -17.59 3.26 -11.41
CA GLY A 76 -16.81 2.68 -12.52
C GLY A 76 -15.54 1.99 -12.04
N GLU A 77 -14.73 1.53 -12.99
CA GLU A 77 -13.55 0.68 -12.73
C GLU A 77 -12.55 1.28 -11.72
N TYR A 78 -12.29 2.58 -11.85
CA TYR A 78 -11.32 3.31 -11.01
C TYR A 78 -11.97 4.14 -9.90
N GLY A 79 -13.30 4.16 -9.87
CA GLY A 79 -14.08 4.87 -8.87
C GLY A 79 -13.87 4.33 -7.46
N TYR A 80 -13.79 5.21 -6.47
CA TYR A 80 -13.66 4.82 -5.08
C TYR A 80 -14.42 5.75 -4.14
N PHE A 81 -14.85 5.19 -3.02
CA PHE A 81 -15.60 5.89 -2.00
C PHE A 81 -14.68 6.72 -1.10
N VAL A 82 -15.08 7.95 -0.75
CA VAL A 82 -14.41 8.82 0.22
C VAL A 82 -15.46 9.37 1.19
N PHE A 83 -15.24 9.26 2.50
CA PHE A 83 -16.10 9.88 3.52
C PHE A 83 -15.82 11.39 3.61
N ASP A 84 -16.32 12.18 2.66
CA ASP A 84 -16.14 13.64 2.60
C ASP A 84 -17.46 14.44 2.64
N GLY A 85 -18.60 13.76 2.75
CA GLY A 85 -19.93 14.37 2.76
C GLY A 85 -20.53 14.63 1.38
N PHE A 86 -19.82 14.32 0.29
CA PHE A 86 -20.28 14.52 -1.09
C PHE A 86 -20.66 13.23 -1.80
N THR A 87 -20.56 12.08 -1.13
CA THR A 87 -20.80 10.78 -1.76
C THR A 87 -22.29 10.52 -2.01
N ASP A 88 -22.59 9.84 -3.13
CA ASP A 88 -23.93 9.27 -3.39
C ASP A 88 -24.32 8.33 -2.24
N PRO A 89 -25.44 8.56 -1.52
CA PRO A 89 -25.87 7.70 -0.42
C PRO A 89 -26.19 6.27 -0.87
N ARG A 90 -26.31 6.03 -2.18
CA ARG A 90 -26.51 4.70 -2.78
C ARG A 90 -25.20 4.06 -3.24
N TYR A 91 -24.05 4.58 -2.83
CA TYR A 91 -22.77 3.97 -3.17
C TYR A 91 -22.74 2.54 -2.59
N PRO A 92 -22.39 1.52 -3.39
CA PRO A 92 -22.45 0.13 -2.95
C PRO A 92 -21.49 -0.09 -1.78
N ILE A 93 -22.05 -0.49 -0.65
CA ILE A 93 -21.28 -0.93 0.52
C ILE A 93 -21.14 -2.44 0.43
N TYR A 94 -19.91 -2.91 0.57
CA TYR A 94 -19.66 -4.34 0.66
C TYR A 94 -20.15 -4.87 2.01
N VAL A 95 -21.05 -5.86 1.97
CA VAL A 95 -21.58 -6.53 3.15
C VAL A 95 -20.97 -7.92 3.22
N ALA A 96 -20.26 -8.23 4.30
CA ALA A 96 -19.80 -9.58 4.59
C ALA A 96 -20.72 -10.22 5.65
N PRO A 97 -21.20 -11.46 5.43
CA PRO A 97 -21.90 -12.19 6.48
C PRO A 97 -20.94 -12.56 7.60
N VAL A 98 -21.42 -12.44 8.84
CA VAL A 98 -20.75 -12.88 10.07
C VAL A 98 -21.77 -13.59 10.96
N HIS A 99 -21.31 -14.54 11.75
CA HIS A 99 -22.11 -15.34 12.67
C HIS A 99 -21.57 -15.24 14.09
N ALA A 100 -22.41 -15.56 15.09
CA ALA A 100 -21.98 -15.60 16.48
C ALA A 100 -20.78 -16.55 16.65
N GLY A 101 -19.74 -16.07 17.31
CA GLY A 101 -18.46 -16.76 17.49
C GLY A 101 -17.43 -16.50 16.39
N ASP A 102 -17.77 -15.81 15.30
CA ASP A 102 -16.79 -15.43 14.27
C ASP A 102 -15.79 -14.41 14.83
N GLU A 103 -14.51 -14.64 14.56
CA GLU A 103 -13.46 -13.64 14.81
C GLU A 103 -13.39 -12.66 13.65
N VAL A 104 -13.55 -11.38 13.95
CA VAL A 104 -13.45 -10.29 12.98
C VAL A 104 -12.24 -9.42 13.31
N VAL A 105 -11.40 -9.21 12.29
CA VAL A 105 -10.28 -8.27 12.32
C VAL A 105 -10.50 -7.20 11.24
N LEU A 106 -10.55 -5.95 11.66
CA LEU A 106 -10.57 -4.77 10.80
C LEU A 106 -9.23 -4.06 10.89
N ALA A 107 -8.70 -3.62 9.75
CA ALA A 107 -7.45 -2.87 9.71
C ALA A 107 -7.43 -1.90 8.52
N SER A 108 -6.71 -0.80 8.66
CA SER A 108 -6.37 0.07 7.53
C SER A 108 -5.31 -0.58 6.62
N ASP A 109 -5.10 0.00 5.44
CA ASP A 109 -4.08 -0.40 4.47
C ASP A 109 -2.64 -0.18 4.96
N GLY A 110 -2.45 0.58 6.05
CA GLY A 110 -1.20 0.63 6.82
C GLY A 110 -0.73 -0.73 7.37
N TYR A 111 -1.55 -1.79 7.30
CA TYR A 111 -1.14 -3.19 7.45
C TYR A 111 -1.17 -3.95 6.11
N PRO A 112 -0.07 -3.94 5.32
CA PRO A 112 0.05 -4.65 4.05
C PRO A 112 -0.31 -6.14 4.12
N VAL A 113 0.16 -6.79 5.19
CA VAL A 113 -0.05 -8.20 5.50
C VAL A 113 -0.75 -8.30 6.85
N LEU A 114 -2.08 -8.37 6.80
CA LEU A 114 -2.92 -8.49 7.99
C LEU A 114 -2.87 -9.91 8.58
N ARG A 115 -2.65 -10.02 9.89
CA ARG A 115 -2.68 -11.28 10.66
C ARG A 115 -3.79 -11.27 11.71
N GLY A 116 -3.98 -12.40 12.39
CA GLY A 116 -5.05 -12.59 13.40
C GLY A 116 -4.79 -11.92 14.75
N THR A 117 -3.57 -11.41 14.95
CA THR A 117 -3.17 -10.62 16.11
C THR A 117 -2.45 -9.36 15.65
N LEU A 118 -2.47 -8.34 16.51
CA LEU A 118 -1.71 -7.10 16.29
C LEU A 118 -0.21 -7.41 16.19
N ASP A 119 0.35 -8.12 17.16
CA ASP A 119 1.78 -8.46 17.20
C ASP A 119 2.26 -9.18 15.94
N ALA A 120 1.46 -10.11 15.40
CA ALA A 120 1.80 -10.82 14.18
C ALA A 120 1.72 -9.90 12.94
N SER A 121 0.82 -8.91 12.94
CA SER A 121 0.71 -7.92 11.87
C SER A 121 1.88 -6.92 11.92
N GLU A 122 2.28 -6.48 13.12
CA GLU A 122 3.47 -5.64 13.34
C GLU A 122 4.76 -6.35 12.93
N ALA A 123 4.90 -7.64 13.25
CA ALA A 123 6.05 -8.43 12.83
C ALA A 123 6.20 -8.49 11.30
N GLU A 124 5.08 -8.58 10.56
CA GLU A 124 5.08 -8.53 9.11
C GLU A 124 5.40 -7.14 8.56
N LEU A 125 4.87 -6.08 9.18
CA LEU A 125 5.20 -4.70 8.81
C LEU A 125 6.70 -4.44 8.94
N LEU A 126 7.31 -4.84 10.06
CA LEU A 126 8.74 -4.75 10.30
C LEU A 126 9.55 -5.60 9.31
N ARG A 127 9.06 -6.79 8.96
CA ARG A 127 9.71 -7.63 7.95
C ARG A 127 9.70 -6.98 6.57
N LEU A 128 8.56 -6.40 6.16
CA LEU A 128 8.45 -5.66 4.90
C LEU A 128 9.36 -4.44 4.90
N ARG A 129 9.41 -3.66 5.99
CA ARG A 129 10.34 -2.52 6.12
C ARG A 129 11.80 -2.92 5.88
N ARG A 130 12.21 -4.13 6.30
CA ARG A 130 13.56 -4.64 6.05
C ARG A 130 13.78 -5.20 4.63
N LYS A 131 12.79 -5.91 4.08
CA LYS A 131 12.95 -6.66 2.81
C LYS A 131 12.57 -5.86 1.56
N ASP A 132 11.58 -4.98 1.69
CA ASP A 132 11.04 -4.15 0.61
C ASP A 132 10.75 -2.73 1.15
N PRO A 133 11.79 -1.98 1.60
CA PRO A 133 11.61 -0.66 2.20
C PRO A 133 10.96 0.37 1.28
N LEU A 134 11.07 0.19 -0.04
CA LEU A 134 10.43 1.06 -1.01
C LEU A 134 9.01 0.60 -1.36
N LEU A 135 8.56 -0.60 -0.95
CA LEU A 135 7.26 -1.14 -1.31
C LEU A 135 7.04 -1.14 -2.83
N ILE A 136 7.98 -1.76 -3.56
CA ILE A 136 7.98 -1.83 -5.03
C ILE A 136 8.16 -3.27 -5.54
N ARG A 137 8.28 -4.27 -4.66
CA ARG A 137 8.48 -5.67 -5.05
C ARG A 137 7.42 -6.58 -4.47
N GLU A 138 7.54 -6.88 -3.18
CA GLU A 138 6.71 -7.86 -2.47
C GLU A 138 5.32 -7.29 -2.21
N PHE A 139 5.26 -6.05 -1.71
CA PHE A 139 4.03 -5.30 -1.57
C PHE A 139 4.21 -3.98 -2.29
N LYS A 140 3.51 -3.82 -3.41
CA LYS A 140 3.61 -2.61 -4.22
C LYS A 140 2.62 -1.59 -3.70
N ASP A 141 3.12 -0.42 -3.37
CA ASP A 141 2.31 0.72 -2.95
C ASP A 141 2.67 1.96 -3.79
N THR A 142 1.88 3.01 -3.65
CA THR A 142 2.18 4.33 -4.21
C THR A 142 3.28 5.05 -3.44
N LYS A 143 3.61 4.66 -2.20
CA LYS A 143 4.70 5.23 -1.39
C LYS A 143 5.51 4.14 -0.66
N GLY A 144 6.74 4.46 -0.26
CA GLY A 144 7.60 3.57 0.53
C GLY A 144 7.68 3.99 1.99
N PHE A 145 8.44 3.24 2.79
CA PHE A 145 8.74 3.62 4.16
C PHE A 145 9.62 4.88 4.20
N SER A 146 9.31 5.80 5.11
CA SER A 146 10.18 6.94 5.41
C SER A 146 11.17 6.58 6.52
N PRO A 147 12.44 7.05 6.46
CA PRO A 147 13.35 6.90 7.59
C PRO A 147 12.93 7.72 8.82
N THR A 148 12.09 8.75 8.64
CA THR A 148 11.62 9.63 9.71
C THR A 148 10.31 9.21 10.36
N LEU A 149 9.65 8.18 9.81
CA LEU A 149 8.36 7.70 10.30
C LEU A 149 8.45 6.23 10.76
N GLU A 150 7.60 5.86 11.69
CA GLU A 150 7.49 4.47 12.17
C GLU A 150 6.85 3.54 11.13
N SER A 151 5.94 4.08 10.31
CA SER A 151 5.28 3.37 9.21
C SER A 151 5.29 4.18 7.91
N PHE A 152 4.97 3.52 6.80
CA PHE A 152 4.74 4.16 5.50
C PHE A 152 3.34 4.79 5.41
N ASP A 153 2.39 4.28 6.20
CA ASP A 153 1.03 4.80 6.29
C ASP A 153 0.47 4.73 7.71
N ASP A 154 -0.61 5.49 7.93
CA ASP A 154 -1.42 5.41 9.13
C ASP A 154 -2.01 4.00 9.26
N HIS A 155 -1.74 3.37 10.39
CA HIS A 155 -2.19 2.00 10.65
C HIS A 155 -3.15 1.96 11.84
N THR A 156 -4.22 1.19 11.68
CA THR A 156 -5.21 0.95 12.75
C THR A 156 -5.59 -0.52 12.70
N TYR A 157 -5.76 -1.12 13.88
CA TYR A 157 -6.12 -2.52 14.04
C TYR A 157 -7.23 -2.65 15.08
N VAL A 158 -8.28 -3.39 14.75
CA VAL A 158 -9.38 -3.73 15.66
C VAL A 158 -9.68 -5.21 15.51
N ARG A 159 -9.80 -5.92 16.65
CA ARG A 159 -10.20 -7.32 16.69
C ARG A 159 -11.30 -7.53 17.72
N PHE A 160 -12.32 -8.29 17.34
CA PHE A 160 -13.42 -8.67 18.22
C PHE A 160 -14.02 -10.02 17.78
N VAL A 161 -14.84 -10.59 18.66
CA VAL A 161 -15.67 -11.76 18.38
C VAL A 161 -17.12 -11.29 18.29
N VAL A 162 -17.86 -11.80 17.31
CA VAL A 162 -19.27 -11.48 17.07
C VAL A 162 -20.19 -12.25 18.02
#